data_AF-G9KV56-F1
#
_entry.id   AF-G9KV56-F1
#
_cell.length_a   1.000
_cell.length_b   1.000
_cell.length_c   1.000
_cell.angle_alpha   90.00
_cell.angle_beta   90.00
_cell.angle_gamma   90.00
#
_symmetry.space_group_name_H-M   'P 1'
#
loop_
_entity.id
_entity.type
_entity.pdbx_description
1 polymer ?
#
loop_
_entity_poly.entity_id
_entity_poly.type
_entity_poly.pdbx_seq_one_letter_code
_entity_poly.pdbx_strand_id
1 'polypeptide(L)'
;QEGRLLGRLEELSREVTQKQNENIAQLGGEITHLSKLSSQIQETSRKPDLDFLQEFRNTLRRCNNVPGPKPTTVSSEMKNKVWNVSLKTFVLKGLLKKFKEDLRGELEKEEKVELTLDPDTANPRLILSLDLKSVRLGQRAQDVPCHPCRFDTNTRVLASCGFSSGRHHWEVEVGSKDGWAFGVARESVRRKGLTPFTPEEGVWALQLNSGKYWAVTSPERTPLSCGQGQLSRVRVALDLEVGAVSFYAAEDMRHLYTFRVNFHERVFPLFSVCSTGTYLRI
;
A
#
# COMPACT_ATOMS: atom_id res chain seq x y z
N GLN A 1 -2.35 -6.35 -23.56
CA GLN A 1 -1.20 -5.46 -23.88
C GLN A 1 -0.09 -5.57 -22.84
N GLU A 2 -0.41 -5.60 -21.54
CA GLU A 2 0.56 -5.75 -20.43
C GLU A 2 1.44 -7.00 -20.54
N GLY A 3 0.85 -8.20 -20.70
CA GLY A 3 1.62 -9.45 -20.83
C GLY A 3 2.64 -9.44 -21.99
N ARG A 4 2.36 -8.69 -23.07
CA ARG A 4 3.30 -8.52 -24.20
C ARG A 4 4.48 -7.60 -23.84
N LEU A 5 4.26 -6.60 -22.97
CA LEU A 5 5.34 -5.73 -22.49
C LEU A 5 6.20 -6.45 -21.45
N LEU A 6 5.59 -7.20 -20.54
CA LEU A 6 6.28 -8.06 -19.57
C LEU A 6 7.17 -9.08 -20.27
N GLY A 7 6.63 -9.83 -21.24
CA GLY A 7 7.43 -10.82 -21.98
C GLY A 7 8.62 -10.20 -22.71
N ARG A 8 8.48 -8.99 -23.28
CA ARG A 8 9.60 -8.26 -23.91
C ARG A 8 10.65 -7.79 -22.91
N LEU A 9 10.23 -7.43 -21.69
CA LEU A 9 11.14 -7.01 -20.63
C LEU A 9 11.93 -8.20 -20.07
N GLU A 10 11.27 -9.33 -19.87
CA GLU A 10 11.90 -10.60 -19.46
C GLU A 10 12.91 -11.08 -20.50
N GLU A 11 12.55 -11.03 -21.78
CA GLU A 11 13.45 -11.38 -22.89
C GLU A 11 14.69 -10.47 -22.91
N LEU A 12 14.49 -9.15 -22.80
CA LEU A 12 15.60 -8.18 -22.75
C LEU A 12 16.49 -8.40 -21.52
N SER A 13 15.89 -8.66 -20.35
CA SER A 13 16.63 -8.97 -19.13
C SER A 13 17.49 -10.22 -19.31
N ARG A 14 16.94 -11.26 -19.94
CA ARG A 14 17.66 -12.50 -20.23
C ARG A 14 18.82 -12.27 -21.19
N GLU A 15 18.61 -11.50 -22.26
CA GLU A 15 19.68 -11.14 -23.22
C GLU A 15 20.83 -10.37 -22.52
N VAL A 16 20.49 -9.41 -21.66
CA VAL A 16 21.46 -8.61 -20.89
C VAL A 16 22.27 -9.51 -19.95
N THR A 17 21.60 -10.35 -19.16
CA THR A 17 22.26 -11.27 -18.22
C THR A 17 23.13 -12.28 -18.95
N GLN A 18 22.67 -12.82 -20.09
CA GLN A 18 23.45 -13.74 -20.91
C GLN A 18 24.75 -13.07 -21.39
N LYS A 19 24.66 -11.86 -21.98
CA LYS A 19 25.84 -11.14 -22.45
C LYS A 19 26.80 -10.77 -21.32
N GLN A 20 26.27 -10.46 -20.15
CA GLN A 20 27.09 -10.21 -18.96
C GLN A 20 27.87 -11.48 -18.55
N ASN A 21 27.22 -12.63 -18.51
CA ASN A 21 27.85 -13.90 -18.17
C ASN A 21 28.92 -14.32 -19.19
N GLU A 22 28.64 -14.15 -20.49
CA GLU A 22 29.63 -14.39 -21.56
C GLU A 22 30.88 -13.52 -21.39
N ASN A 23 30.71 -12.23 -21.11
CA ASN A 23 31.82 -11.30 -20.87
C ASN A 23 32.61 -11.67 -19.60
N ILE A 24 31.93 -12.06 -18.51
CA ILE A 24 32.57 -12.51 -17.27
C ILE A 24 33.40 -13.78 -17.52
N ALA A 25 32.84 -14.75 -18.25
CA ALA A 25 33.54 -15.99 -18.57
C ALA A 25 34.78 -15.73 -19.43
N GLN A 26 34.68 -14.85 -20.43
CA GLN A 26 35.82 -14.44 -21.25
C GLN A 26 36.92 -13.79 -20.42
N LEU A 27 36.59 -12.78 -19.60
CA LEU A 27 37.55 -12.11 -18.72
C LEU A 27 38.16 -13.08 -17.70
N GLY A 28 37.38 -14.01 -17.17
CA GLY A 28 37.86 -15.07 -16.28
C GLY A 28 38.90 -15.97 -16.96
N GLY A 29 38.69 -16.30 -18.23
CA GLY A 29 39.66 -17.04 -19.06
C GLY A 29 40.96 -16.27 -19.26
N GLU A 30 40.87 -14.97 -19.57
CA GLU A 30 42.03 -14.08 -19.73
C GLU A 30 42.84 -13.95 -18.43
N ILE A 31 42.15 -13.76 -17.29
CA ILE A 31 42.79 -13.72 -15.96
C ILE A 31 43.50 -15.04 -15.66
N THR A 32 42.84 -16.17 -15.90
CA THR A 32 43.42 -17.50 -15.64
C THR A 32 44.68 -17.73 -16.50
N HIS A 33 44.65 -17.30 -17.76
CA HIS A 33 45.80 -17.38 -18.65
C HIS A 33 46.96 -16.51 -18.16
N LEU A 34 46.70 -15.27 -17.76
CA LEU A 34 47.71 -14.36 -17.19
C LEU A 34 48.28 -14.88 -15.87
N SER A 35 47.44 -15.43 -14.98
CA SER A 35 47.89 -16.04 -13.72
C SER A 35 48.81 -17.23 -13.99
N LYS A 36 48.48 -18.10 -14.95
CA LYS A 36 49.33 -19.23 -15.33
C LYS A 36 50.70 -18.76 -15.83
N LEU A 37 50.72 -17.72 -16.66
CA LEU A 37 51.96 -17.15 -17.18
C LEU A 37 52.81 -16.53 -16.06
N SER A 38 52.18 -15.82 -15.12
CA SER A 38 52.85 -15.28 -13.93
C SER A 38 53.50 -16.39 -13.08
N SER A 39 52.79 -17.50 -12.86
CA SER A 39 53.34 -18.65 -12.13
C SER A 39 54.52 -19.28 -12.88
N GLN A 40 54.44 -19.40 -14.22
CA GLN A 40 55.54 -19.92 -15.02
C GLN A 40 56.80 -19.04 -14.94
N ILE A 41 56.64 -17.71 -14.98
CA ILE A 41 57.78 -16.79 -14.81
C ILE A 41 58.43 -16.98 -13.43
N GLN A 42 57.62 -17.06 -12.37
CA GLN A 42 58.11 -17.30 -11.01
C GLN A 42 58.84 -18.63 -10.89
N GLU A 43 58.31 -19.70 -11.49
CA GLU A 43 58.95 -21.01 -11.47
C GLU A 43 60.26 -21.03 -12.26
N THR A 44 60.28 -20.46 -13.47
CA THR A 44 61.52 -20.35 -14.27
C THR A 44 62.59 -19.56 -13.51
N SER A 45 62.23 -18.49 -12.81
CA SER A 45 63.18 -17.66 -12.04
C SER A 45 63.87 -18.37 -10.87
N ARG A 46 63.38 -19.54 -10.44
CA ARG A 46 63.96 -20.34 -9.35
C ARG A 46 64.89 -21.45 -9.84
N LYS A 47 65.09 -21.58 -11.16
CA LYS A 47 65.92 -22.63 -11.76
C LYS A 47 67.42 -22.23 -11.78
N PRO A 48 68.35 -23.20 -11.83
CA PRO A 48 69.78 -22.93 -11.97
C PRO A 48 70.10 -22.17 -13.28
N ASP A 49 71.20 -21.41 -13.29
CA ASP A 49 71.53 -20.42 -14.34
C ASP A 49 71.45 -20.96 -15.79
N LEU A 50 71.95 -22.17 -16.03
CA LEU A 50 71.94 -22.79 -17.36
C LEU A 50 70.52 -23.15 -17.84
N ASP A 51 69.70 -23.74 -16.97
CA ASP A 51 68.30 -24.10 -17.26
C ASP A 51 67.41 -22.85 -17.37
N PHE A 52 67.67 -21.85 -16.52
CA PHE A 52 67.02 -20.55 -16.57
C PHE A 52 67.23 -19.87 -17.92
N LEU A 53 68.47 -19.75 -18.39
CA LEU A 53 68.78 -19.09 -19.67
C LEU A 53 68.13 -19.80 -20.86
N GLN A 54 67.98 -21.11 -20.80
CA GLN A 54 67.36 -21.91 -21.86
C GLN A 54 65.83 -21.77 -21.90
N GLU A 55 65.17 -21.76 -20.73
CA GLU A 55 63.71 -21.69 -20.63
C GLU A 55 63.13 -20.27 -20.65
N PHE A 56 63.85 -19.30 -20.06
CA PHE A 56 63.39 -17.92 -19.91
C PHE A 56 63.04 -17.28 -21.26
N ARG A 57 63.83 -17.58 -22.31
CA ARG A 57 63.57 -17.10 -23.68
C ARG A 57 62.22 -17.56 -24.22
N ASN A 58 61.79 -18.78 -23.89
CA ASN A 58 60.52 -19.33 -24.33
C ASN A 58 59.35 -18.74 -23.53
N THR A 59 59.52 -18.57 -22.21
CA THR A 59 58.54 -17.90 -21.34
C THR A 59 58.33 -16.45 -21.76
N LEU A 60 59.42 -15.71 -22.05
CA LEU A 60 59.35 -14.31 -22.48
C LEU A 60 58.66 -14.14 -23.83
N ARG A 61 58.91 -15.04 -24.78
CA ARG A 61 58.18 -15.07 -26.07
C ARG A 61 56.68 -15.29 -25.88
N ARG A 62 56.29 -16.14 -24.94
CA ARG A 62 54.87 -16.37 -24.62
C ARG A 62 54.23 -15.15 -23.96
N CYS A 63 54.97 -14.39 -23.15
CA CYS A 63 54.51 -13.14 -22.56
C CYS A 63 54.26 -12.05 -23.60
N ASN A 64 55.20 -11.87 -24.52
CA ASN A 64 55.12 -10.82 -25.54
C ASN A 64 53.98 -11.03 -26.54
N ASN A 65 53.45 -12.26 -26.64
CA ASN A 65 52.38 -12.62 -27.56
C ASN A 65 50.99 -12.63 -26.92
N VAL A 66 50.83 -12.24 -25.64
CA VAL A 66 49.50 -12.16 -25.01
C VAL A 66 48.77 -10.91 -25.51
N PRO A 67 47.64 -11.04 -26.24
CA PRO A 67 46.83 -9.89 -26.61
C PRO A 67 46.32 -9.18 -25.36
N GLY A 68 46.39 -7.85 -25.32
CA GLY A 68 45.80 -7.09 -24.21
C GLY A 68 44.29 -7.34 -24.09
N PRO A 69 43.74 -7.35 -22.87
CA PRO A 69 42.30 -7.54 -22.66
C PRO A 69 41.55 -6.44 -23.42
N LYS A 70 40.65 -6.84 -24.33
CA LYS A 70 39.79 -5.91 -25.06
C LYS A 70 38.40 -5.93 -24.41
N PRO A 71 37.98 -4.84 -23.74
CA PRO A 71 36.65 -4.76 -23.19
C PRO A 71 35.61 -4.89 -24.30
N THR A 72 34.72 -5.88 -24.19
CA THR A 72 33.59 -6.02 -25.10
C THR A 72 32.67 -4.82 -24.92
N THR A 73 32.58 -3.97 -25.93
CA THR A 73 31.70 -2.81 -25.90
C THR A 73 30.23 -3.25 -25.98
N VAL A 74 29.37 -2.67 -25.15
CA VAL A 74 27.93 -2.92 -25.21
C VAL A 74 27.40 -2.49 -26.57
N SER A 75 26.78 -3.42 -27.30
CA SER A 75 26.18 -3.17 -28.62
C SER A 75 25.23 -1.97 -28.59
N SER A 76 25.27 -1.16 -29.64
CA SER A 76 24.34 -0.04 -29.86
C SER A 76 22.89 -0.51 -29.87
N GLU A 77 22.62 -1.70 -30.39
CA GLU A 77 21.29 -2.31 -30.41
C GLU A 77 20.75 -2.53 -28.99
N MET A 78 21.58 -3.06 -28.09
CA MET A 78 21.19 -3.31 -26.70
C MET A 78 20.90 -1.99 -25.97
N LYS A 79 21.75 -0.98 -26.16
CA LYS A 79 21.53 0.37 -25.60
C LYS A 79 20.20 0.96 -26.07
N ASN A 80 19.90 0.80 -27.36
CA ASN A 80 18.64 1.27 -27.94
C ASN A 80 17.43 0.49 -27.39
N LYS A 81 17.52 -0.83 -27.21
CA LYS A 81 16.43 -1.63 -26.61
C LYS A 81 16.13 -1.15 -25.18
N VAL A 82 17.16 -0.96 -24.35
CA VAL A 82 17.03 -0.45 -22.98
C VAL A 82 16.44 0.97 -22.95
N TRP A 83 16.96 1.88 -23.78
CA TRP A 83 16.45 3.24 -23.88
C TRP A 83 14.96 3.28 -24.24
N ASN A 84 14.54 2.48 -25.23
CA ASN A 84 13.15 2.40 -25.65
C ASN A 84 12.23 1.88 -24.53
N VAL A 85 12.68 0.91 -23.74
CA VAL A 85 11.92 0.40 -22.58
C VAL A 85 11.80 1.48 -21.50
N SER A 86 12.89 2.19 -21.20
CA SER A 86 12.91 3.29 -20.24
C SER A 86 11.95 4.41 -20.64
N LEU A 87 11.98 4.82 -21.91
CA LEU A 87 11.08 5.86 -22.43
C LEU A 87 9.61 5.43 -22.34
N LYS A 88 9.29 4.19 -22.75
CA LYS A 88 7.93 3.65 -22.64
C LYS A 88 7.44 3.58 -21.20
N THR A 89 8.31 3.18 -20.28
CA THR A 89 8.01 3.11 -18.84
C THR A 89 7.72 4.50 -18.28
N PHE A 90 8.52 5.50 -18.66
CA PHE A 90 8.30 6.88 -18.26
C PHE A 90 6.95 7.42 -18.77
N VAL A 91 6.64 7.21 -20.05
CA VAL A 91 5.36 7.62 -20.65
C VAL A 91 4.18 6.91 -19.97
N LEU A 92 4.27 5.59 -19.73
CA LEU A 92 3.24 4.82 -19.02
C LEU A 92 2.99 5.34 -17.61
N LYS A 93 4.05 5.64 -16.86
CA LYS A 93 3.92 6.24 -15.52
C LYS A 93 3.19 7.58 -15.58
N GLY A 94 3.53 8.43 -16.55
CA GLY A 94 2.87 9.72 -16.76
C GLY A 94 1.38 9.57 -17.11
N LEU A 95 1.05 8.68 -18.04
CA LEU A 95 -0.34 8.40 -18.43
C LEU A 95 -1.16 7.83 -17.28
N LEU A 96 -0.59 6.90 -16.52
CA LEU A 96 -1.27 6.32 -15.36
C LEU A 96 -1.51 7.36 -14.26
N LYS A 97 -0.54 8.26 -14.04
CA LYS A 97 -0.71 9.39 -13.12
C LYS A 97 -1.84 10.31 -13.57
N LYS A 98 -1.83 10.73 -14.83
CA LYS A 98 -2.88 11.59 -15.40
C LYS A 98 -4.25 10.91 -15.32
N PHE A 99 -4.34 9.64 -15.70
CA PHE A 99 -5.59 8.87 -15.62
C PHE A 99 -6.13 8.78 -14.18
N LYS A 100 -5.25 8.62 -13.18
CA LYS A 100 -5.66 8.66 -11.76
C LYS A 100 -6.18 10.04 -11.33
N GLU A 101 -5.56 11.12 -11.82
CA GLU A 101 -6.01 12.50 -11.56
C GLU A 101 -7.35 12.78 -12.23
N ASP A 102 -7.52 12.37 -13.49
CA ASP A 102 -8.78 12.50 -14.23
C ASP A 102 -9.91 11.69 -13.56
N LEU A 103 -9.65 10.43 -13.19
CA LEU A 103 -10.61 9.61 -12.44
C LEU A 103 -10.98 10.23 -11.10
N ARG A 104 -10.03 10.83 -10.38
CA ARG A 104 -10.33 11.52 -9.12
C ARG A 104 -11.31 12.66 -9.38
N GLY A 105 -11.09 13.46 -10.42
CA GLY A 105 -11.99 14.53 -10.80
C GLY A 105 -13.39 14.04 -11.16
N GLU A 106 -13.52 12.89 -11.82
CA GLU A 106 -14.83 12.27 -12.09
C GLU A 106 -15.49 11.69 -10.83
N LEU A 107 -14.75 11.05 -9.92
CA LEU A 107 -15.27 10.56 -8.64
C LEU A 107 -15.70 11.71 -7.71
N GLU A 108 -15.05 12.86 -7.80
CA GLU A 108 -15.44 14.07 -7.06
C GLU A 108 -16.75 14.69 -7.60
N LYS A 109 -17.20 14.31 -8.80
CA LYS A 109 -18.54 14.67 -9.30
C LYS A 109 -19.65 13.79 -8.73
N GLU A 110 -19.32 12.64 -8.12
CA GLU A 110 -20.30 11.88 -7.34
C GLU A 110 -20.70 12.72 -6.11
N GLU A 111 -22.00 12.78 -5.80
CA GLU A 111 -22.53 13.66 -4.74
C GLU A 111 -21.79 13.46 -3.42
N LYS A 112 -21.00 14.47 -3.03
CA LYS A 112 -20.46 14.56 -1.68
C LYS A 112 -21.63 14.79 -0.73
N VAL A 113 -22.05 13.74 -0.03
CA VAL A 113 -23.18 13.83 0.91
C VAL A 113 -22.76 14.68 2.09
N GLU A 114 -23.53 15.74 2.35
CA GLU A 114 -23.33 16.55 3.55
C GLU A 114 -23.90 15.81 4.78
N LEU A 115 -23.04 15.05 5.45
CA LEU A 115 -23.41 14.27 6.63
C LEU A 115 -23.30 15.09 7.93
N THR A 116 -24.26 14.95 8.82
CA THR A 116 -24.19 15.43 10.21
C THR A 116 -24.46 14.28 11.18
N LEU A 117 -23.97 14.39 12.40
CA LEU A 117 -24.22 13.45 13.48
C LEU A 117 -25.60 13.69 14.09
N ASP A 118 -26.31 12.62 14.44
CA ASP A 118 -27.63 12.68 15.03
C ASP A 118 -27.57 12.70 16.58
N PRO A 119 -27.92 13.83 17.23
CA PRO A 119 -27.94 13.93 18.69
C PRO A 119 -28.88 12.96 19.38
N ASP A 120 -29.95 12.51 18.72
CA ASP A 120 -30.96 11.61 19.29
C ASP A 120 -30.49 10.15 19.34
N THR A 121 -29.44 9.82 18.57
CA THR A 121 -28.79 8.51 18.62
C THR A 121 -27.57 8.51 19.55
N ALA A 122 -26.96 9.67 19.80
CA ALA A 122 -25.68 9.80 20.49
C ALA A 122 -25.73 9.29 21.93
N ASN A 123 -24.75 8.46 22.32
CA ASN A 123 -24.58 8.08 23.71
C ASN A 123 -24.36 9.30 24.63
N PRO A 124 -24.94 9.34 25.86
CA PRO A 124 -24.83 10.49 26.75
C PRO A 124 -23.39 10.93 27.08
N ARG A 125 -22.40 10.02 26.99
CA ARG A 125 -20.99 10.36 27.22
C ARG A 125 -20.31 11.00 26.01
N LEU A 126 -20.92 10.97 24.84
CA LEU A 126 -20.35 11.56 23.63
C LEU A 126 -20.71 13.03 23.53
N ILE A 127 -19.70 13.86 23.31
CA ILE A 127 -19.87 15.31 23.11
C ILE A 127 -19.76 15.56 21.61
N LEU A 128 -20.84 16.12 21.05
CA LEU A 128 -20.91 16.55 19.65
C LEU A 128 -20.48 18.02 19.55
N SER A 129 -19.87 18.40 18.43
CA SER A 129 -19.63 19.80 18.09
C SER A 129 -20.93 20.52 17.68
N LEU A 130 -20.93 21.84 17.71
CA LEU A 130 -22.10 22.66 17.35
C LEU A 130 -22.56 22.45 15.89
N ASP A 131 -21.61 22.24 14.98
CA ASP A 131 -21.85 21.92 13.57
C ASP A 131 -22.29 20.46 13.34
N LEU A 132 -22.36 19.65 14.40
CA LEU A 132 -22.65 18.22 14.35
C LEU A 132 -21.73 17.42 13.42
N LYS A 133 -20.52 17.92 13.14
CA LYS A 133 -19.53 17.21 12.30
C LYS A 133 -18.51 16.43 13.11
N SER A 134 -18.37 16.69 14.41
CA SER A 134 -17.35 16.07 15.25
C SER A 134 -17.93 15.41 16.50
N VAL A 135 -17.29 14.33 16.91
CA VAL A 135 -17.60 13.60 18.14
C VAL A 135 -16.33 13.26 18.91
N ARG A 136 -16.41 13.41 20.24
CA ARG A 136 -15.36 13.01 21.18
C ARG A 136 -15.97 12.43 22.45
N LEU A 137 -15.18 11.66 23.19
CA LEU A 137 -15.61 11.14 24.48
C LEU A 137 -15.49 12.20 25.58
N GLY A 138 -16.58 12.41 26.31
CA GLY A 138 -16.64 13.22 27.53
C GLY A 138 -16.23 12.46 28.78
N GLN A 139 -15.82 13.21 29.81
CA GLN A 139 -15.43 12.66 31.11
C GLN A 139 -16.64 12.14 31.90
N ARG A 140 -17.80 12.76 31.72
CA ARG A 140 -19.07 12.43 32.39
C ARG A 140 -20.17 12.26 31.36
N ALA A 141 -21.19 11.49 31.72
CA ALA A 141 -22.43 11.46 30.97
C ALA A 141 -23.11 12.83 31.06
N GLN A 142 -23.66 13.29 29.94
CA GLN A 142 -24.50 14.47 29.87
C GLN A 142 -25.92 14.12 30.30
N ASP A 143 -26.60 15.11 30.87
CA ASP A 143 -28.03 15.00 31.17
C ASP A 143 -28.82 15.27 29.89
N VAL A 144 -29.17 14.19 29.19
CA VAL A 144 -29.90 14.24 27.91
C VAL A 144 -31.17 13.38 28.02
N PRO A 145 -32.27 13.77 27.36
CA PRO A 145 -33.50 13.00 27.41
C PRO A 145 -33.32 11.56 26.93
N CYS A 146 -34.04 10.65 27.59
CA CYS A 146 -34.19 9.28 27.12
C CYS A 146 -34.84 9.29 25.73
N HIS A 147 -34.21 8.59 24.77
CA HIS A 147 -34.74 8.43 23.42
C HIS A 147 -34.60 6.97 22.96
N PRO A 148 -35.60 6.38 22.28
CA PRO A 148 -35.55 4.99 21.83
C PRO A 148 -34.34 4.70 20.92
N CYS A 149 -34.00 5.63 20.03
CA CYS A 149 -32.88 5.49 19.09
C CYS A 149 -31.50 5.73 19.73
N ARG A 150 -31.45 6.21 20.98
CA ARG A 150 -30.20 6.55 21.68
C ARG A 150 -29.41 5.30 22.07
N PHE A 151 -28.11 5.28 21.79
CA PHE A 151 -27.21 4.28 22.36
C PHE A 151 -27.02 4.51 23.86
N ASP A 152 -27.45 3.59 24.71
CA ASP A 152 -27.39 3.79 26.18
C ASP A 152 -26.02 3.43 26.79
N THR A 153 -25.40 2.36 26.28
CA THR A 153 -24.22 1.73 26.87
C THR A 153 -22.99 1.90 25.99
N ASN A 154 -23.12 1.61 24.70
CA ASN A 154 -22.03 1.74 23.75
C ASN A 154 -21.78 3.22 23.42
N THR A 155 -20.53 3.68 23.46
CA THR A 155 -20.14 5.05 23.09
C THR A 155 -20.15 5.23 21.57
N ARG A 156 -21.37 5.27 21.02
CA ARG A 156 -21.68 5.30 19.59
C ARG A 156 -22.67 6.41 19.24
N VAL A 157 -22.64 6.84 17.98
CA VAL A 157 -23.57 7.80 17.38
C VAL A 157 -23.72 7.49 15.88
N LEU A 158 -24.91 7.67 15.32
CA LEU A 158 -25.14 7.60 13.87
C LEU A 158 -25.08 8.98 13.22
N ALA A 159 -24.89 8.99 11.90
CA ALA A 159 -25.29 10.15 11.10
C ALA A 159 -26.81 10.31 11.04
N SER A 160 -27.26 11.54 10.77
CA SER A 160 -28.66 11.94 10.60
C SER A 160 -29.32 11.34 9.36
N CYS A 161 -28.54 11.12 8.30
CA CYS A 161 -29.00 10.54 7.05
C CYS A 161 -28.50 9.11 6.89
N GLY A 162 -29.41 8.23 6.46
CA GLY A 162 -29.11 6.86 6.05
C GLY A 162 -29.44 6.64 4.58
N PHE A 163 -28.86 5.60 3.99
CA PHE A 163 -28.90 5.32 2.57
C PHE A 163 -29.61 4.00 2.29
N SER A 164 -30.47 3.99 1.28
CA SER A 164 -31.22 2.80 0.86
C SER A 164 -30.89 2.35 -0.58
N SER A 165 -30.19 3.17 -1.36
CA SER A 165 -29.72 2.86 -2.73
C SER A 165 -28.56 3.76 -3.13
N GLY A 166 -27.91 3.46 -4.26
CA GLY A 166 -26.88 4.31 -4.86
C GLY A 166 -25.48 4.17 -4.26
N ARG A 167 -24.61 5.11 -4.64
CA ARG A 167 -23.20 5.16 -4.29
C ARG A 167 -22.92 6.45 -3.53
N HIS A 168 -22.36 6.32 -2.33
CA HIS A 168 -22.15 7.43 -1.39
C HIS A 168 -20.75 7.37 -0.85
N HIS A 169 -20.15 8.54 -0.61
CA HIS A 169 -18.85 8.58 0.04
C HIS A 169 -18.76 9.76 1.01
N TRP A 170 -17.96 9.58 2.06
CA TRP A 170 -17.60 10.62 3.00
C TRP A 170 -16.19 10.39 3.51
N GLU A 171 -15.59 11.42 4.09
CA GLU A 171 -14.28 11.34 4.70
C GLU A 171 -14.42 11.49 6.21
N VAL A 172 -13.53 10.84 6.95
CA VAL A 172 -13.46 10.94 8.40
C VAL A 172 -12.04 11.30 8.77
N GLU A 173 -11.86 12.50 9.31
CA GLU A 173 -10.66 12.89 10.02
C GLU A 173 -10.62 12.22 11.40
N VAL A 174 -9.47 11.67 11.76
CA VAL A 174 -9.28 10.89 12.97
C VAL A 174 -8.22 11.52 13.86
N GLY A 175 -8.46 11.49 15.18
CA GLY A 175 -7.48 11.94 16.16
C GLY A 175 -6.21 11.08 16.18
N SER A 176 -5.12 11.67 16.68
CA SER A 176 -3.81 11.01 16.82
C SER A 176 -3.77 9.93 17.90
N LYS A 177 -4.77 9.86 18.77
CA LYS A 177 -4.86 8.85 19.83
C LYS A 177 -5.76 7.68 19.43
N ASP A 178 -5.43 6.53 19.99
CA ASP A 178 -6.13 5.26 19.85
C ASP A 178 -7.54 5.27 20.47
N GLY A 179 -8.36 4.27 20.14
CA GLY A 179 -9.69 4.07 20.75
C GLY A 179 -10.83 4.72 19.97
N TRP A 180 -10.88 4.48 18.66
CA TRP A 180 -11.98 4.88 17.80
C TRP A 180 -12.32 3.81 16.77
N ALA A 181 -13.56 3.83 16.30
CA ALA A 181 -14.02 3.01 15.19
C ALA A 181 -15.13 3.72 14.41
N PHE A 182 -15.20 3.54 13.10
CA PHE A 182 -16.28 4.06 12.28
C PHE A 182 -16.49 3.23 11.02
N GLY A 183 -17.67 3.35 10.44
CA GLY A 183 -18.07 2.64 9.24
C GLY A 183 -19.55 2.81 9.00
N VAL A 184 -20.24 1.71 8.73
CA VAL A 184 -21.69 1.68 8.53
C VAL A 184 -22.36 0.68 9.44
N ALA A 185 -23.61 0.94 9.76
CA ALA A 185 -24.49 0.04 10.47
C ALA A 185 -25.87 -0.03 9.83
N ARG A 186 -26.52 -1.17 9.97
CA ARG A 186 -27.94 -1.33 9.62
C ARG A 186 -28.83 -0.41 10.46
N GLU A 187 -29.94 0.02 9.90
CA GLU A 187 -30.97 0.79 10.62
C GLU A 187 -31.42 0.09 11.91
N SER A 188 -31.62 -1.24 11.81
CA SER A 188 -32.00 -2.14 12.91
C SER A 188 -30.94 -2.38 13.99
N VAL A 189 -29.73 -1.78 13.89
CA VAL A 189 -28.65 -2.01 14.86
C VAL A 189 -29.13 -1.80 16.30
N ARG A 190 -28.78 -2.72 17.20
CA ARG A 190 -29.24 -2.69 18.59
C ARG A 190 -28.74 -1.43 19.31
N ARG A 191 -29.69 -0.66 19.86
CA ARG A 191 -29.41 0.61 20.56
C ARG A 191 -29.13 0.42 22.05
N LYS A 192 -29.66 -0.64 22.65
CA LYS A 192 -29.65 -0.85 24.10
C LYS A 192 -28.72 -1.98 24.52
N GLY A 193 -28.06 -1.80 25.65
CA GLY A 193 -27.11 -2.74 26.22
C GLY A 193 -25.74 -2.73 25.54
N LEU A 194 -24.80 -3.50 26.12
CA LEU A 194 -23.48 -3.71 25.57
C LEU A 194 -23.56 -4.70 24.40
N THR A 195 -23.13 -4.27 23.22
CA THR A 195 -23.09 -5.15 22.04
C THR A 195 -21.72 -5.10 21.40
N PRO A 196 -21.21 -6.21 20.88
CA PRO A 196 -19.95 -6.21 20.17
C PRO A 196 -20.08 -5.36 18.90
N PHE A 197 -18.98 -4.76 18.49
CA PHE A 197 -18.90 -4.05 17.22
C PHE A 197 -18.47 -5.10 16.17
N THR A 198 -19.43 -5.77 15.52
CA THR A 198 -19.20 -6.88 14.58
C THR A 198 -20.26 -6.93 13.45
N PRO A 199 -19.96 -7.64 12.35
CA PRO A 199 -20.92 -7.86 11.26
C PRO A 199 -22.24 -8.53 11.67
N GLU A 200 -22.23 -9.42 12.67
CA GLU A 200 -23.43 -10.12 13.18
C GLU A 200 -24.42 -9.15 13.82
N GLU A 201 -23.91 -8.11 14.49
CA GLU A 201 -24.72 -7.02 15.04
C GLU A 201 -25.05 -5.96 13.96
N GLY A 202 -24.75 -6.25 12.70
CA GLY A 202 -25.06 -5.37 11.56
C GLY A 202 -24.11 -4.19 11.44
N VAL A 203 -22.84 -4.33 11.84
CA VAL A 203 -21.82 -3.27 11.80
C VAL A 203 -20.61 -3.68 10.96
N TRP A 204 -20.22 -2.83 10.00
CA TRP A 204 -19.02 -3.01 9.17
C TRP A 204 -18.16 -1.76 9.22
N ALA A 205 -16.93 -1.91 9.68
CA ALA A 205 -16.16 -0.75 10.12
C ALA A 205 -14.65 -0.97 10.13
N LEU A 206 -13.95 0.16 10.23
CA LEU A 206 -12.54 0.28 10.52
C LEU A 206 -12.37 0.66 12.00
N GLN A 207 -11.36 0.11 12.67
CA GLN A 207 -11.05 0.44 14.05
C GLN A 207 -9.55 0.67 14.24
N LEU A 208 -9.19 1.66 15.06
CA LEU A 208 -7.89 1.76 15.71
C LEU A 208 -8.04 1.30 17.16
N ASN A 209 -7.35 0.21 17.51
CA ASN A 209 -7.31 -0.33 18.88
C ASN A 209 -5.95 -0.96 19.18
N SER A 210 -5.42 -0.66 20.37
CA SER A 210 -4.09 -1.07 20.84
C SER A 210 -2.97 -0.69 19.86
N GLY A 211 -3.06 0.51 19.30
CA GLY A 211 -2.10 1.07 18.33
C GLY A 211 -2.09 0.37 16.96
N LYS A 212 -3.07 -0.51 16.69
CA LYS A 212 -3.18 -1.25 15.42
C LYS A 212 -4.52 -0.99 14.75
N TYR A 213 -4.49 -1.00 13.42
CA TYR A 213 -5.69 -0.87 12.60
C TYR A 213 -6.29 -2.24 12.30
N TRP A 214 -7.62 -2.29 12.36
CA TRP A 214 -8.38 -3.51 12.18
C TRP A 214 -9.58 -3.24 11.27
N ALA A 215 -9.82 -4.14 10.33
CA ALA A 215 -11.14 -4.31 9.77
C ALA A 215 -11.95 -5.17 10.73
N VAL A 216 -13.14 -4.69 11.07
CA VAL A 216 -14.05 -5.33 12.02
C VAL A 216 -14.78 -6.49 11.33
N THR A 217 -14.03 -7.53 11.01
CA THR A 217 -14.52 -8.81 10.50
C THR A 217 -14.89 -9.76 11.64
N SER A 218 -15.57 -10.85 11.28
CA SER A 218 -15.94 -11.95 12.17
C SER A 218 -15.61 -13.28 11.49
N PRO A 219 -15.21 -14.34 12.23
CA PRO A 219 -15.15 -14.43 13.70
C PRO A 219 -14.00 -13.64 14.34
N GLU A 220 -12.90 -13.43 13.60
CA GLU A 220 -11.75 -12.66 14.05
C GLU A 220 -11.58 -11.38 13.22
N ARG A 221 -11.08 -10.32 13.87
CA ARG A 221 -10.78 -9.05 13.21
C ARG A 221 -9.56 -9.20 12.30
N THR A 222 -9.63 -8.64 11.11
CA THR A 222 -8.53 -8.67 10.15
C THR A 222 -7.56 -7.52 10.44
N PRO A 223 -6.28 -7.79 10.75
CA PRO A 223 -5.28 -6.74 10.93
C PRO A 223 -5.00 -6.04 9.60
N LEU A 224 -4.82 -4.72 9.64
CA LEU A 224 -4.56 -3.92 8.45
C LEU A 224 -3.14 -3.35 8.46
N SER A 225 -2.47 -3.43 7.30
CA SER A 225 -1.17 -2.81 7.08
C SER A 225 -1.35 -1.41 6.51
N CYS A 226 -1.38 -0.41 7.40
CA CYS A 226 -1.57 1.00 7.02
C CYS A 226 -0.28 1.72 6.60
N GLY A 227 0.81 1.00 6.28
CA GLY A 227 2.07 1.60 5.84
C GLY A 227 2.86 2.29 6.97
N GLN A 228 3.86 3.11 6.62
CA GLN A 228 4.60 3.93 7.57
C GLN A 228 3.82 5.21 7.86
N GLY A 229 3.15 5.27 9.01
CA GLY A 229 2.45 6.46 9.49
C GLY A 229 1.07 6.16 10.07
N GLN A 230 0.53 7.16 10.76
CA GLN A 230 -0.83 7.14 11.30
C GLN A 230 -1.79 7.69 10.24
N LEU A 231 -2.95 7.05 10.06
CA LEU A 231 -4.01 7.59 9.23
C LEU A 231 -4.50 8.89 9.87
N SER A 232 -4.48 9.99 9.14
CA SER A 232 -5.12 11.25 9.54
C SER A 232 -6.54 11.36 9.01
N ARG A 233 -6.80 10.79 7.84
CA ARG A 233 -8.10 10.84 7.19
C ARG A 233 -8.38 9.58 6.39
N VAL A 234 -9.62 9.11 6.50
CA VAL A 234 -10.07 7.89 5.83
C VAL A 234 -11.32 8.21 5.03
N ARG A 235 -11.32 7.85 3.75
CA ARG A 235 -12.52 7.88 2.92
C ARG A 235 -13.28 6.56 3.08
N VAL A 236 -14.58 6.67 3.35
CA VAL A 236 -15.52 5.56 3.32
C VAL A 236 -16.33 5.68 2.03
N ALA A 237 -16.37 4.61 1.24
CA ALA A 237 -17.17 4.50 0.03
C ALA A 237 -18.18 3.37 0.21
N LEU A 238 -19.46 3.72 0.19
CA LEU A 238 -20.59 2.82 0.26
C LEU A 238 -21.20 2.67 -1.14
N ASP A 239 -21.24 1.44 -1.63
CA ASP A 239 -21.87 1.10 -2.90
C ASP A 239 -22.97 0.06 -2.62
N LEU A 240 -24.21 0.54 -2.56
CA LEU A 240 -25.37 -0.31 -2.29
C LEU A 240 -25.78 -1.15 -3.50
N GLU A 241 -25.42 -0.72 -4.71
CA GLU A 241 -25.76 -1.43 -5.95
C GLU A 241 -24.98 -2.74 -6.09
N VAL A 242 -23.72 -2.75 -5.65
CA VAL A 242 -22.87 -3.96 -5.66
C VAL A 242 -22.69 -4.58 -4.28
N GLY A 243 -23.34 -4.01 -3.25
CA GLY A 243 -23.28 -4.51 -1.88
C GLY A 243 -21.86 -4.46 -1.29
N ALA A 244 -21.26 -3.28 -1.23
CA ALA A 244 -19.92 -3.11 -0.71
C ALA A 244 -19.74 -1.85 0.13
N VAL A 245 -18.89 -1.94 1.16
CA VAL A 245 -18.34 -0.77 1.85
C VAL A 245 -16.82 -0.88 1.88
N SER A 246 -16.15 0.15 1.37
CA SER A 246 -14.71 0.19 1.16
C SER A 246 -14.09 1.37 1.91
N PHE A 247 -12.88 1.15 2.43
CA PHE A 247 -12.11 2.12 3.19
C PHE A 247 -10.80 2.43 2.47
N TYR A 248 -10.46 3.70 2.37
CA TYR A 248 -9.25 4.19 1.71
C TYR A 248 -8.55 5.22 2.59
N ALA A 249 -7.22 5.22 2.60
CA ALA A 249 -6.47 6.37 3.10
C ALA A 249 -6.72 7.55 2.16
N ALA A 250 -7.20 8.69 2.67
CA ALA A 250 -7.67 9.77 1.81
C ALA A 250 -6.52 10.50 1.10
N GLU A 251 -5.32 10.48 1.68
CA GLU A 251 -4.14 11.19 1.20
C GLU A 251 -3.62 10.64 -0.14
N ASP A 252 -3.56 9.31 -0.27
CA ASP A 252 -3.02 8.61 -1.44
C ASP A 252 -4.06 7.71 -2.14
N MET A 253 -5.31 7.71 -1.65
CA MET A 253 -6.39 6.81 -2.10
C MET A 253 -6.00 5.34 -2.03
N ARG A 254 -5.06 4.97 -1.15
CA ARG A 254 -4.67 3.58 -0.96
C ARG A 254 -5.81 2.82 -0.31
N HIS A 255 -6.18 1.72 -0.93
CA HIS A 255 -7.17 0.79 -0.41
C HIS A 255 -6.69 0.21 0.93
N LEU A 256 -7.59 0.25 1.93
CA LEU A 256 -7.36 -0.31 3.26
C LEU A 256 -8.10 -1.65 3.40
N TYR A 257 -9.40 -1.65 3.12
CA TYR A 257 -10.24 -2.83 3.24
C TYR A 257 -11.58 -2.67 2.53
N THR A 258 -12.20 -3.78 2.11
CA THR A 258 -13.57 -3.80 1.57
C THR A 258 -14.36 -4.94 2.20
N PHE A 259 -15.53 -4.60 2.75
CA PHE A 259 -16.55 -5.59 3.11
C PHE A 259 -17.51 -5.77 1.93
N ARG A 260 -17.84 -7.03 1.61
CA ARG A 260 -18.92 -7.37 0.68
C ARG A 260 -20.13 -7.80 1.50
N VAL A 261 -21.22 -7.06 1.36
CA VAL A 261 -22.40 -7.17 2.21
C VAL A 261 -23.65 -6.96 1.36
N ASN A 262 -24.58 -7.90 1.44
CA ASN A 262 -25.90 -7.68 0.88
C ASN A 262 -26.75 -6.89 1.90
N PHE A 263 -26.96 -5.60 1.63
CA PHE A 263 -27.76 -4.74 2.50
C PHE A 263 -29.24 -4.87 2.12
N HIS A 264 -30.06 -5.31 3.06
CA HIS A 264 -31.50 -5.52 2.88
C HIS A 264 -32.37 -4.43 3.52
N GLU A 265 -31.72 -3.44 4.13
CA GLU A 265 -32.35 -2.33 4.82
C GLU A 265 -31.48 -1.09 4.68
N ARG A 266 -32.01 0.05 5.13
CA ARG A 266 -31.26 1.31 5.15
C ARG A 266 -30.01 1.16 6.02
N VAL A 267 -28.92 1.77 5.59
CA VAL A 267 -27.66 1.80 6.32
C VAL A 267 -27.28 3.22 6.70
N PHE A 268 -26.70 3.37 7.89
CA PHE A 268 -26.29 4.65 8.44
C PHE A 268 -24.79 4.64 8.70
N PRO A 269 -24.06 5.73 8.38
CA PRO A 269 -22.74 5.96 8.93
C PRO A 269 -22.77 5.87 10.46
N LEU A 270 -21.85 5.11 11.04
CA LEU A 270 -21.74 4.85 12.47
C LEU A 270 -20.35 5.25 12.96
N PHE A 271 -20.31 5.95 14.09
CA PHE A 271 -19.07 6.44 14.71
C PHE A 271 -19.01 6.01 16.17
N SER A 272 -17.82 5.62 16.63
CA SER A 272 -17.57 5.21 18.01
C SER A 272 -16.24 5.77 18.50
N VAL A 273 -16.27 6.36 19.69
CA VAL A 273 -15.09 6.88 20.38
C VAL A 273 -15.09 6.31 21.80
N CYS A 274 -14.05 5.53 22.15
CA CYS A 274 -13.96 4.84 23.43
C CYS A 274 -12.79 5.31 24.31
N SER A 275 -11.94 6.21 23.81
CA SER A 275 -10.83 6.81 24.58
C SER A 275 -10.95 8.33 24.65
N THR A 276 -10.39 8.89 25.73
CA THR A 276 -10.32 10.36 25.90
C THR A 276 -9.09 10.92 25.17
N GLY A 277 -9.22 12.13 24.63
CA GLY A 277 -8.14 12.78 23.87
C GLY A 277 -8.01 12.31 22.42
N THR A 278 -8.99 11.57 21.91
CA THR A 278 -9.20 11.35 20.47
C THR A 278 -10.56 11.89 20.04
N TYR A 279 -10.78 11.99 18.74
CA TYR A 279 -12.02 12.47 18.14
C TYR A 279 -12.20 11.86 16.74
N LEU A 280 -13.42 11.96 16.23
CA LEU A 280 -13.75 11.73 14.84
C LEU A 280 -14.43 12.98 14.29
N ARG A 281 -14.10 13.40 13.08
CA ARG A 281 -14.74 14.52 12.37
C ARG A 281 -15.06 14.12 10.93
N ILE A 282 -16.30 14.37 10.50
CA ILE A 282 -16.78 14.16 9.13
C ILE A 282 -16.53 15.43 8.30
#